data_AF-A0A4R3VNV8-F1
#
_entry.id   AF-A0A4R3VNV8-F1
#
_cell.length_a   1.000
_cell.length_b   1.000
_cell.length_c   1.000
_cell.angle_alpha   90.00
_cell.angle_beta   90.00
_cell.angle_gamma   90.00
#
_symmetry.space_group_name_H-M   'P 1'
#
loop_
_entity.id
_entity.type
_entity.pdbx_description
1 polymer ?
#
loop_
_entity_poly.entity_id
_entity_poly.type
_entity_poly.pdbx_seq_one_letter_code
_entity_poly.pdbx_strand_id
1 'polypeptide(L)' 'MSKVILEAGYELQHIVRLNIYTTSTQELFTHFDVFQNWMNENNIKQASTVLEIKGLFETLKIELEATVVK' A
#
# COMPACT_ATOMS: atom_id res chain seq x y z
N MET A 1 1.47 7.44 5.31
CA MET A 1 1.53 7.35 3.84
C MET A 1 0.81 8.51 3.16
N SER A 2 -0.49 8.71 3.39
CA SER A 2 -1.26 9.81 2.77
C SER A 2 -0.66 11.19 3.01
N LYS A 3 -0.21 11.47 4.23
CA LYS A 3 0.42 12.76 4.58
C LYS A 3 1.69 13.07 3.76
N VAL A 4 2.56 12.09 3.55
CA VAL A 4 3.83 12.27 2.81
C VAL A 4 3.58 12.57 1.33
N ILE A 5 2.58 11.93 0.73
CA ILE A 5 2.21 12.14 -0.68
C ILE A 5 1.64 13.55 -0.88
N LEU A 6 0.76 13.98 0.03
CA LEU A 6 0.19 15.33 0.02
C LEU A 6 1.25 16.40 0.30
N GLU A 7 2.15 16.18 1.25
CA GLU A 7 3.27 17.09 1.55
C GLU A 7 4.27 17.18 0.38
N ALA A 8 4.41 16.12 -0.41
CA ALA A 8 5.21 16.12 -1.63
C ALA A 8 4.50 16.80 -2.83
N GLY A 9 3.25 17.27 -2.67
CA GLY A 9 2.49 17.93 -3.73
C GLY A 9 1.92 16.98 -4.78
N TYR A 10 1.76 15.71 -4.42
CA TYR A 10 1.09 14.71 -5.24
C TYR A 10 -0.30 14.40 -4.68
N GLU A 11 -1.21 14.00 -5.57
CA GLU A 11 -2.54 13.52 -5.19
C GLU A 11 -2.50 12.01 -4.97
N LEU A 12 -3.37 11.50 -4.08
CA LEU A 12 -3.46 10.05 -3.82
C LEU A 12 -3.85 9.25 -5.07
N GLN A 13 -4.65 9.85 -5.96
CA GLN A 13 -5.01 9.26 -7.25
C GLN A 13 -3.81 9.01 -8.18
N HIS A 14 -2.67 9.67 -7.94
CA HIS A 14 -1.47 9.54 -8.76
C HIS A 14 -0.59 8.35 -8.36
N ILE A 15 -0.97 7.61 -7.32
CA ILE A 15 -0.34 6.32 -7.02
C ILE A 15 -0.65 5.39 -8.19
N VAL A 16 0.40 4.90 -8.86
CA VAL A 16 0.29 4.00 -10.02
C VAL A 16 0.73 2.58 -9.71
N ARG A 17 1.50 2.40 -8.64
CA ARG A 17 1.93 1.08 -8.16
C ARG A 17 1.99 1.04 -6.65
N LEU A 18 1.53 -0.07 -6.07
CA LEU A 18 1.70 -0.41 -4.67
C LEU A 18 2.37 -1.79 -4.57
N ASN A 19 3.46 -1.88 -3.82
CA ASN A 19 4.04 -3.15 -3.41
C ASN A 19 3.78 -3.35 -1.92
N ILE A 20 3.15 -4.46 -1.59
CA ILE A 20 2.78 -4.84 -0.23
C ILE A 20 3.62 -6.05 0.12
N TYR A 21 4.56 -5.89 1.04
CA TYR A 21 5.36 -6.97 1.57
C TYR A 21 4.78 -7.33 2.94
N THR A 22 4.42 -8.58 3.15
CA THR A 22 3.85 -9.06 4.42
C THR A 22 4.54 -10.33 4.86
N THR A 23 4.66 -10.54 6.17
CA THR A 23 5.10 -11.83 6.72
C THR A 23 3.96 -12.85 6.81
N SER A 24 2.70 -12.38 6.68
CA SER A 24 1.50 -13.21 6.73
C SER A 24 0.46 -12.65 5.77
N THR A 25 0.29 -13.31 4.64
CA THR A 25 -0.75 -12.98 3.66
C THR A 25 -2.13 -13.20 4.25
N GLN A 26 -2.29 -14.21 5.11
CA GLN A 26 -3.57 -14.53 5.71
C GLN A 26 -4.09 -13.42 6.63
N GLU A 27 -3.22 -12.85 7.48
CA GLU A 27 -3.55 -11.71 8.34
C GLU A 27 -3.84 -10.46 7.49
N LEU A 28 -3.06 -10.21 6.44
CA LEU A 28 -3.30 -9.10 5.51
C LEU A 28 -4.65 -9.22 4.80
N PHE A 29 -4.96 -10.41 4.25
CA PHE A 29 -6.20 -10.64 3.50
C PHE A 29 -7.45 -10.52 4.37
N THR A 30 -7.34 -10.86 5.66
CA THR A 30 -8.42 -10.67 6.65
C THR A 30 -8.78 -9.20 6.85
N HIS A 31 -7.84 -8.28 6.60
CA HIS A 31 -8.04 -6.83 6.70
C HIS A 31 -7.99 -6.10 5.36
N PHE A 32 -8.01 -6.84 4.23
CA PHE A 32 -7.82 -6.27 2.91
C PHE A 32 -8.96 -5.34 2.48
N ASP A 33 -10.17 -5.56 3.01
CA ASP A 33 -11.32 -4.68 2.79
C ASP A 33 -11.03 -3.23 3.20
N VAL A 34 -10.26 -3.02 4.27
CA VAL A 34 -9.85 -1.67 4.72
C VAL A 34 -8.99 -1.00 3.64
N PHE A 35 -8.09 -1.77 3.04
CA PHE A 35 -7.22 -1.28 1.97
C PHE A 35 -8.03 -0.98 0.70
N GLN A 36 -8.96 -1.88 0.32
CA GLN A 36 -9.85 -1.66 -0.83
C GLN A 36 -10.74 -0.45 -0.65
N ASN A 37 -11.33 -0.25 0.52
CA ASN A 37 -12.16 0.92 0.81
C ASN A 37 -11.35 2.20 0.70
N TRP A 38 -10.15 2.24 1.29
CA TRP A 38 -9.27 3.40 1.18
C TRP A 38 -8.90 3.72 -0.28
N MET A 39 -8.59 2.70 -1.08
CA MET A 39 -8.29 2.89 -2.51
C MET A 39 -9.48 3.42 -3.29
N ASN A 40 -10.68 2.90 -3.02
CA ASN A 40 -11.92 3.34 -3.65
C ASN A 40 -12.28 4.78 -3.25
N GLU A 41 -12.20 5.12 -1.97
CA GLU A 41 -12.48 6.47 -1.47
C GLU A 41 -11.56 7.53 -2.10
N ASN A 42 -10.29 7.16 -2.34
CA ASN A 42 -9.28 8.05 -2.90
C ASN A 42 -9.13 7.91 -4.43
N ASN A 43 -10.06 7.21 -5.09
CA ASN A 43 -10.07 6.96 -6.55
C ASN A 43 -8.73 6.46 -7.10
N ILE A 44 -8.03 5.64 -6.33
CA ILE A 44 -6.72 5.13 -6.69
C ILE A 44 -6.91 3.96 -7.67
N LYS A 45 -6.33 4.08 -8.87
CA LYS A 45 -6.37 3.06 -9.92
C LYS A 45 -4.96 2.59 -10.24
N GLN A 46 -4.43 1.77 -9.35
CA GLN A 46 -3.04 1.34 -9.35
C GLN A 46 -2.90 -0.17 -9.44
N ALA A 47 -1.78 -0.63 -10.00
CA ALA A 47 -1.40 -2.04 -9.91
C ALA A 47 -0.87 -2.32 -8.50
N SER A 48 -1.43 -3.32 -7.82
CA SER A 48 -0.97 -3.73 -6.49
C SER A 48 -0.33 -5.11 -6.55
N THR A 49 0.87 -5.25 -6.01
CA THR A 49 1.60 -6.52 -5.91
C THR A 49 1.69 -6.88 -4.43
N VAL A 50 1.24 -8.07 -4.06
CA VAL A 50 1.36 -8.58 -2.68
C VAL A 50 2.38 -9.72 -2.68
N LEU A 51 3.41 -9.60 -1.84
CA LEU A 51 4.46 -10.59 -1.68
C LEU A 51 4.56 -11.02 -0.22
N GLU A 52 4.38 -12.32 0.01
CA GLU A 52 4.71 -12.91 1.30
C GLU A 52 6.21 -13.14 1.39
N ILE A 53 6.85 -12.56 2.40
CA ILE A 53 8.28 -12.73 2.64
C ILE A 53 8.51 -13.30 4.03
N LYS A 54 9.62 -14.04 4.20
CA LYS A 54 9.92 -14.75 5.46
C LYS A 54 10.31 -13.82 6.62
N GLY A 55 10.64 -12.56 6.32
CA GLY A 55 10.98 -11.55 7.31
C GLY A 55 11.10 -10.18 6.65
N LEU A 56 10.56 -9.17 7.32
CA LEU A 56 10.69 -7.76 6.96
C LEU A 56 11.80 -7.10 7.78
N PHE A 57 12.08 -5.84 7.49
CA PHE A 57 13.01 -5.06 8.30
C PHE A 57 12.54 -5.00 9.77
N GLU A 58 13.44 -5.39 10.69
CA GLU A 58 13.17 -5.48 12.13
C GLU A 58 11.98 -6.37 12.53
N THR A 59 11.01 -5.82 13.28
CA THR A 59 9.82 -6.51 13.82
C THR A 59 8.55 -6.15 13.03
N LEU A 60 8.70 -5.53 11.86
CA LEU A 60 7.57 -5.15 11.02
C LEU A 60 6.87 -6.39 10.46
N LYS A 61 5.53 -6.34 10.44
CA LYS A 61 4.69 -7.39 9.86
C LYS A 61 4.26 -7.09 8.43
N ILE A 62 4.18 -5.80 8.10
CA ILE A 62 3.70 -5.30 6.81
C ILE A 62 4.55 -4.08 6.43
N GLU A 63 5.02 -4.05 5.20
CA GLU A 63 5.70 -2.92 4.58
C GLU A 63 4.99 -2.56 3.27
N LEU A 64 4.81 -1.25 3.06
CA LEU A 64 4.07 -0.69 1.94
C LEU A 64 4.95 0.28 1.17
N GLU A 65 5.18 -0.01 -0.11
CA GLU A 65 5.89 0.86 -1.03
C GLU A 65 4.91 1.42 -2.07
N ALA A 66 4.83 2.74 -2.20
CA ALA A 66 4.09 3.41 -3.27
C ALA A 66 5.00 4.05 -4.28
N THR A 67 4.67 3.86 -5.55
CA THR A 67 5.16 4.70 -6.65
C THR A 67 4.09 5.67 -7.07
N VAL A 68 4.41 6.96 -6.99
CA VAL A 68 3.54 8.08 -7.40
C VAL A 68 4.20 8.79 -8.59
N VAL A 69 3.41 9.15 -9.59
CA VAL A 69 3.87 9.87 -10.78
C VAL A 69 3.10 11.19 -10.94
N LYS A 70 3.54 12.11 -11.80
CA LYS A 70 2.83 13.37 -12.10
C LYS A 70 2.70 13.55 -13.60
#